data_AF-A0A496LIV1-F1
#
_entry.id   AF-A0A496LIV1-F1
#
_cell.length_a   1.000
_cell.length_b   1.000
_cell.length_c   1.000
_cell.angle_alpha   90.00
_cell.angle_beta   90.00
_cell.angle_gamma   90.00
#
_symmetry.space_group_name_H-M   'P 1'
#
loop_
_entity.id
_entity.type
_entity.pdbx_description
1 polymer ?
#
loop_
_entity_poly.entity_id
_entity_poly.type
_entity_poly.pdbx_seq_one_letter_code
_entity_poly.pdbx_strand_id
1 'polypeptide(L)'
;MKKILLISCLFLVGCSGSSVKEAPLKMSYSTQVNRFSGVRYSIIEITSLSNDLVIKDVRLNKGNCVIRKMMLANGKIEELFPMKLTYGNSIKRTATCKKILEAEVVTNDGSWVFTWN
;
A
#
# COMPACT_ATOMS: atom_id res chain seq x y z
N MET A 1 62.57 -29.41 -3.51
CA MET A 1 61.79 -28.16 -3.68
C MET A 1 60.84 -28.39 -4.86
N LYS A 2 59.52 -28.24 -4.89
CA LYS A 2 58.45 -27.85 -3.95
C LYS A 2 57.16 -28.41 -4.59
N LYS A 3 56.32 -29.13 -3.84
CA LYS A 3 55.03 -29.68 -4.31
C LYS A 3 54.06 -28.50 -4.51
N ILE A 4 53.45 -28.36 -5.68
CA ILE A 4 52.41 -27.35 -5.93
C ILE A 4 51.08 -28.10 -6.06
N LEU A 5 50.31 -28.12 -4.97
CA LEU A 5 48.87 -28.37 -5.02
C LEU A 5 48.19 -27.05 -5.42
N LEU A 6 47.50 -27.03 -6.55
CA LEU A 6 46.57 -25.95 -6.90
C LEU A 6 45.17 -26.39 -6.49
N ILE A 7 44.74 -25.85 -5.35
CA ILE A 7 43.41 -26.03 -4.78
C ILE A 7 42.41 -25.24 -5.63
N SER A 8 41.46 -25.99 -6.22
CA SER A 8 40.24 -25.46 -6.81
C SER A 8 39.35 -24.89 -5.70
N CYS A 9 39.11 -23.59 -5.70
CA CYS A 9 38.04 -22.96 -4.92
C CYS A 9 36.87 -22.66 -5.85
N LEU A 10 35.91 -23.59 -5.90
CA LEU A 10 34.54 -23.30 -6.31
C LEU A 10 33.97 -22.26 -5.32
N PHE A 11 33.85 -21.01 -5.78
CA PHE A 11 33.00 -20.04 -5.11
C PHE A 11 31.53 -20.37 -5.43
N LEU A 12 30.90 -21.16 -4.55
CA LEU A 12 29.45 -21.24 -4.47
C LEU A 12 28.96 -19.89 -3.91
N VAL A 13 28.70 -18.93 -4.79
CA VAL A 13 27.91 -17.75 -4.45
C VAL A 13 26.49 -18.23 -4.22
N GLY A 14 26.16 -18.49 -2.96
CA GLY A 14 24.81 -18.76 -2.51
C GLY A 14 23.96 -17.51 -2.76
N CYS A 15 23.20 -17.50 -3.86
CA CYS A 15 22.06 -16.60 -3.99
C CYS A 15 21.04 -17.00 -2.92
N SER A 16 21.08 -16.32 -1.78
CA SER A 16 19.97 -16.30 -0.83
C SER A 16 18.75 -15.77 -1.59
N GLY A 17 17.88 -16.68 -2.02
CA GLY A 17 16.60 -16.35 -2.62
C GLY A 17 15.80 -15.54 -1.61
N SER A 18 15.86 -14.21 -1.74
CA SER A 18 14.98 -13.32 -1.02
C SER A 18 13.60 -13.55 -1.59
N SER A 19 12.76 -14.32 -0.89
CA SER A 19 11.34 -14.41 -1.20
C SER A 19 10.78 -12.99 -1.07
N VAL A 20 10.55 -12.34 -2.21
CA VAL A 20 9.93 -11.01 -2.23
C VAL A 20 8.53 -11.21 -1.67
N LYS A 21 8.31 -10.72 -0.45
CA LYS A 21 7.02 -10.82 0.22
C LYS A 21 5.99 -10.02 -0.55
N GLU A 22 4.99 -10.71 -1.10
CA GLU A 22 3.90 -10.06 -1.83
C GLU A 22 3.03 -9.23 -0.90
N ALA A 23 2.37 -8.20 -1.47
CA ALA A 23 1.46 -7.37 -0.70
C ALA A 23 0.17 -8.13 -0.36
N PRO A 24 -0.29 -8.12 0.90
CA PRO A 24 -1.54 -8.78 1.32
C PRO A 24 -2.80 -8.01 0.89
N LEU A 25 -2.68 -7.10 -0.08
CA LEU A 25 -3.75 -6.23 -0.55
C LEU A 25 -3.51 -5.79 -1.99
N LYS A 26 -4.59 -5.42 -2.67
CA LYS A 26 -4.56 -4.67 -3.93
C LYS A 26 -5.01 -3.24 -3.66
N MET A 27 -4.43 -2.30 -4.40
CA MET A 27 -4.84 -0.91 -4.35
C MET A 27 -5.10 -0.39 -5.76
N SER A 28 -6.18 0.35 -5.91
CA SER A 28 -6.50 1.10 -7.12
C SER A 28 -6.99 2.50 -6.74
N TYR A 29 -7.05 3.38 -7.73
CA TYR A 29 -7.73 4.66 -7.55
C TYR A 29 -8.40 5.10 -8.84
N SER A 30 -9.43 5.93 -8.69
CA SER A 30 -10.09 6.62 -9.79
C SER A 30 -10.14 8.12 -9.52
N THR A 31 -10.21 8.91 -10.59
CA THR A 31 -10.41 10.36 -10.49
C THR A 31 -11.86 10.67 -10.82
N GLN A 32 -12.54 11.28 -9.86
CA GLN A 32 -13.91 11.73 -9.96
C GLN A 32 -13.97 13.24 -10.16
N VAL A 33 -15.10 13.72 -10.69
CA VAL A 33 -15.39 15.14 -10.83
C VAL A 33 -16.68 15.44 -10.10
N ASN A 34 -16.65 16.39 -9.18
CA ASN A 34 -17.88 16.93 -8.60
C ASN A 34 -18.60 17.75 -9.68
N ARG A 35 -19.75 17.28 -10.15
CA ARG A 35 -20.47 17.90 -11.27
C ARG A 35 -20.92 19.34 -11.01
N PHE A 36 -21.12 19.72 -9.74
CA PHE A 36 -21.58 21.05 -9.37
C PHE A 36 -20.43 22.06 -9.28
N SER A 37 -19.31 21.67 -8.68
CA SER A 37 -18.16 22.57 -8.46
C SER A 37 -17.05 22.45 -9.52
N GLY A 38 -17.09 21.41 -10.37
CA GLY A 38 -16.01 21.07 -11.30
C GLY A 38 -14.72 20.55 -10.63
N VAL A 39 -14.68 20.51 -9.29
CA VAL A 39 -13.51 20.07 -8.54
C VAL A 39 -13.27 18.59 -8.76
N ARG A 40 -12.03 18.25 -9.13
CA ARG A 40 -11.57 16.87 -9.27
C ARG A 40 -11.05 16.35 -7.93
N TYR A 41 -11.40 15.11 -7.62
CA TYR A 41 -10.93 14.41 -6.43
C TYR A 41 -10.70 12.94 -6.74
N SER A 42 -9.80 12.29 -6.03
CA SER A 42 -9.54 10.86 -6.20
C SER A 42 -10.31 10.02 -5.19
N ILE A 43 -10.73 8.82 -5.58
CA ILE A 43 -11.20 7.77 -4.68
C ILE A 43 -10.17 6.65 -4.74
N ILE A 44 -9.61 6.29 -3.59
CA ILE A 44 -8.81 5.07 -3.46
C ILE A 44 -9.72 3.90 -3.10
N GLU A 45 -9.37 2.73 -3.61
CA GLU A 45 -9.97 1.46 -3.21
C GLU A 45 -8.87 0.50 -2.77
N ILE A 46 -9.03 -0.04 -1.56
CA ILE A 46 -8.10 -1.00 -0.96
C ILE A 46 -8.86 -2.30 -0.76
N THR A 47 -8.41 -3.37 -1.42
CA THR A 47 -9.02 -4.71 -1.35
C THR A 47 -8.07 -5.66 -0.65
N SER A 48 -8.54 -6.37 0.38
CA SER A 48 -7.70 -7.34 1.07
C SER A 48 -7.51 -8.61 0.25
N LEU A 49 -6.27 -9.10 0.22
CA LEU A 49 -5.90 -10.44 -0.25
C LEU A 49 -5.56 -11.39 0.92
N SER A 50 -5.85 -10.99 2.16
CA SER A 50 -5.69 -11.82 3.36
C SER A 50 -6.92 -11.78 4.29
N ASN A 51 -7.07 -12.79 5.14
CA ASN A 51 -8.15 -12.87 6.13
C ASN A 51 -7.89 -12.05 7.40
N ASP A 52 -6.65 -11.62 7.62
CA ASP A 52 -6.17 -10.98 8.85
C ASP A 52 -5.48 -9.64 8.60
N LEU A 53 -5.74 -9.01 7.45
CA LEU A 53 -5.16 -7.72 7.10
C LEU A 53 -5.67 -6.63 8.06
N VAL A 54 -4.73 -5.98 8.75
CA VAL A 54 -4.99 -4.77 9.53
C VAL A 54 -4.20 -3.63 8.90
N ILE A 55 -4.91 -2.68 8.29
CA ILE A 55 -4.31 -1.45 7.77
C ILE A 55 -4.16 -0.49 8.94
N LYS A 56 -2.93 -0.06 9.22
CA LYS A 56 -2.58 0.85 10.30
C LYS A 56 -2.52 2.30 9.86
N ASP A 57 -2.09 2.56 8.62
CA ASP A 57 -2.00 3.90 8.05
C ASP A 57 -1.95 3.83 6.52
N VAL A 58 -2.35 4.91 5.86
CA VAL A 58 -2.22 5.09 4.40
C VAL A 58 -1.74 6.52 4.12
N ARG A 59 -0.59 6.64 3.46
CA ARG A 59 0.02 7.92 3.09
C ARG A 59 0.03 8.07 1.58
N LEU A 60 -0.72 9.03 1.08
CA LEU A 60 -0.81 9.31 -0.35
C LEU A 60 0.15 10.44 -0.72
N ASN A 61 0.90 10.28 -1.81
CA ASN A 61 1.85 11.27 -2.33
C ASN A 61 2.82 11.80 -1.25
N LYS A 62 3.49 10.91 -0.51
CA LYS A 62 4.36 11.26 0.64
C LYS A 62 3.67 12.11 1.73
N GLY A 63 2.35 11.99 1.86
CA GLY A 63 1.53 12.76 2.81
C GLY A 63 0.94 14.06 2.25
N ASN A 64 1.26 14.44 1.00
CA ASN A 64 0.71 15.66 0.38
C ASN A 64 -0.74 15.50 -0.08
N CYS A 65 -1.27 14.27 -0.14
CA CYS A 65 -2.66 14.03 -0.44
C CYS A 65 -3.38 13.43 0.76
N VAL A 66 -4.43 14.13 1.23
CA VAL A 66 -5.11 13.80 2.49
C VAL A 66 -6.35 12.97 2.20
N ILE A 67 -6.53 11.87 2.94
CA ILE A 67 -7.78 11.13 2.95
C ILE A 67 -8.80 11.92 3.77
N ARG A 68 -9.95 12.26 3.16
CA ARG A 68 -11.02 12.98 3.83
C ARG A 68 -11.70 12.08 4.86
N LYS A 69 -11.80 12.58 6.09
CA LYS A 69 -12.66 12.01 7.12
C LYS A 69 -14.11 12.42 6.86
N MET A 70 -15.04 11.49 7.11
CA MET A 70 -16.48 11.79 7.04
C MET A 70 -17.04 12.00 8.44
N MET A 71 -18.11 12.79 8.54
CA MET A 71 -18.91 12.85 9.76
C MET A 71 -19.89 11.69 9.72
N LEU A 72 -19.85 10.85 10.76
CA LEU A 72 -20.74 9.72 10.93
C LEU A 72 -22.14 10.21 11.34
N ALA A 73 -23.16 9.37 11.16
CA ALA A 73 -24.55 9.69 11.49
C ALA A 73 -24.78 10.08 12.97
N ASN A 74 -23.88 9.65 13.86
CA ASN A 74 -23.90 9.99 15.28
C ASN A 74 -23.13 11.28 15.62
N GLY A 75 -22.74 12.07 14.62
CA GLY A 75 -21.99 13.32 14.78
C GLY A 75 -20.49 13.15 15.07
N LYS A 76 -19.99 11.92 15.22
CA LYS A 76 -18.55 11.67 15.41
C LYS A 76 -17.81 11.76 14.09
N ILE A 77 -16.55 12.19 14.15
CA ILE A 77 -15.64 12.12 13.02
C ILE A 77 -15.19 10.68 12.87
N GLU A 78 -15.23 10.17 11.64
CA GLU A 78 -14.76 8.83 11.32
C GLU A 78 -13.27 8.65 11.62
N GLU A 79 -12.94 7.54 12.29
CA GLU A 79 -11.59 7.03 12.39
C GLU A 79 -11.24 6.23 11.14
N LEU A 80 -10.18 6.63 10.43
CA LEU A 80 -9.80 6.01 9.17
C LEU A 80 -9.03 4.70 9.39
N PHE A 81 -8.14 4.70 10.39
CA PHE A 81 -7.22 3.62 10.73
C PHE A 81 -6.97 3.59 12.26
N PRO A 82 -6.56 2.45 12.84
CA PRO A 82 -6.39 1.16 12.20
C PRO A 82 -7.74 0.53 11.81
N MET A 83 -7.76 -0.28 10.76
CA MET A 83 -8.96 -1.03 10.37
C MET A 83 -8.62 -2.43 9.90
N LYS A 84 -9.52 -3.39 10.13
CA LYS A 84 -9.36 -4.77 9.69
C LYS A 84 -10.18 -5.01 8.42
N LEU A 85 -9.58 -5.72 7.46
CA LEU A 85 -10.26 -6.24 6.28
C LEU A 85 -10.02 -7.75 6.18
N THR A 86 -11.06 -8.49 5.79
CA THR A 86 -10.97 -9.92 5.47
C THR A 86 -10.88 -10.11 3.96
N TYR A 87 -10.51 -11.31 3.51
CA TYR A 87 -10.22 -11.60 2.11
C TYR A 87 -11.38 -11.18 1.19
N GLY A 88 -11.07 -10.50 0.10
CA GLY A 88 -12.04 -10.06 -0.90
C GLY A 88 -12.86 -8.81 -0.52
N ASN A 89 -12.80 -8.35 0.73
CA ASN A 89 -13.46 -7.11 1.14
C ASN A 89 -12.64 -5.88 0.76
N SER A 90 -13.35 -4.82 0.35
CA SER A 90 -12.79 -3.55 -0.06
C SER A 90 -13.25 -2.39 0.82
N ILE A 91 -12.39 -1.39 0.98
CA ILE A 91 -12.78 -0.07 1.49
C ILE A 91 -12.50 1.00 0.44
N LYS A 92 -13.41 1.96 0.31
CA LYS A 92 -13.24 3.14 -0.55
C LYS A 92 -13.06 4.38 0.30
N ARG A 93 -12.09 5.23 -0.06
CA ARG A 93 -11.82 6.48 0.66
C ARG A 93 -11.62 7.62 -0.32
N THR A 94 -12.23 8.77 -0.03
CA THR A 94 -12.06 9.99 -0.83
C THR A 94 -10.78 10.70 -0.42
N ALA A 95 -9.95 11.06 -1.38
CA ALA A 95 -8.75 11.85 -1.18
C ALA A 95 -8.94 13.29 -1.69
N THR A 96 -8.21 14.24 -1.13
CA THR A 96 -8.31 15.67 -1.49
C THR A 96 -7.66 16.00 -2.84
N CYS A 97 -6.71 15.19 -3.29
CA CYS A 97 -5.98 15.44 -4.52
C CYS A 97 -6.73 14.95 -5.76
N LYS A 98 -6.37 15.54 -6.90
CA LYS A 98 -6.87 15.17 -8.24
C LYS A 98 -6.14 13.98 -8.88
N LYS A 99 -4.92 13.69 -8.42
CA LYS A 99 -4.05 12.63 -8.94
C LYS A 99 -3.24 12.03 -7.79
N ILE A 100 -3.18 10.71 -7.76
CA ILE A 100 -2.37 9.94 -6.82
C ILE A 100 -1.21 9.33 -7.62
N LEU A 101 0.01 9.66 -7.24
CA LEU A 101 1.24 9.16 -7.84
C LEU A 101 1.75 7.94 -7.06
N GLU A 102 1.57 7.96 -5.75
CA GLU A 102 1.96 6.87 -4.87
C GLU A 102 1.04 6.76 -3.64
N ALA A 103 1.00 5.56 -3.09
CA ALA A 103 0.39 5.26 -1.80
C ALA A 103 1.28 4.31 -1.03
N GLU A 104 1.73 4.72 0.15
CA GLU A 104 2.30 3.83 1.16
C GLU A 104 1.17 3.31 2.04
N VAL A 105 1.01 1.99 2.12
CA VAL A 105 0.05 1.33 2.99
C VAL A 105 0.81 0.58 4.07
N VAL A 106 0.66 1.02 5.32
CA VAL A 106 1.27 0.41 6.50
C VAL A 106 0.27 -0.60 7.08
N THR A 107 0.67 -1.84 7.31
CA THR A 107 -0.20 -2.89 7.87
C THR A 107 0.38 -3.54 9.12
N ASN A 108 -0.31 -4.55 9.66
CA ASN A 108 0.22 -5.44 10.69
C ASN A 108 1.47 -6.22 10.26
N ASP A 109 1.70 -6.39 8.96
CA ASP A 109 2.66 -7.36 8.43
C ASP A 109 3.76 -6.73 7.54
N GLY A 110 3.81 -5.40 7.46
CA GLY A 110 4.79 -4.67 6.66
C GLY A 110 4.26 -3.34 6.15
N SER A 111 4.99 -2.72 5.22
CA SER A 111 4.53 -1.56 4.46
C SER A 111 4.78 -1.81 2.98
N TRP A 112 3.82 -1.41 2.14
CA TRP A 112 3.91 -1.57 0.68
C TRP A 112 3.63 -0.24 0.00
N VAL A 113 4.41 0.03 -1.05
CA VAL A 113 4.27 1.23 -1.86
C VAL A 113 3.67 0.85 -3.20
N PHE A 114 2.55 1.47 -3.53
CA PHE A 114 1.88 1.36 -4.82
C PHE A 114 2.14 2.64 -5.59
N THR A 115 2.51 2.54 -6.86
CA THR A 115 2.80 3.70 -7.72
C THR A 115 1.96 3.65 -8.98
N TRP A 116 1.54 4.82 -9.46
CA TRP A 116 0.80 4.97 -10.71
C TRP A 116 1.41 6.09 -11.54
N ASN A 117 1.52 5.86 -12.86
CA ASN A 117 2.07 6.81 -13.81
C ASN A 117 1.07 7.92 -14.18
#